data_AF-A0A5E4LF92-F1
#
_entry.id   AF-A0A5E4LF92-F1
#
_cell.length_a   1.000
_cell.length_b   1.000
_cell.length_c   1.000
_cell.angle_alpha   90.00
_cell.angle_beta   90.00
_cell.angle_gamma   90.00
#
_symmetry.space_group_name_H-M   'P 1'
#
loop_
_entity.id
_entity.type
_entity.pdbx_description
1 polymer ?
#
loop_
_entity_poly.entity_id
_entity_poly.type
_entity_poly.pdbx_seq_one_letter_code
_entity_poly.pdbx_strand_id
1 'polypeptide(L)'
;MVEQKTNCKNNFDIVKNLPTASRLLYDKVLAEKNGSGQGGALREAAINHAIRTYADHYQCGRSGEPNVEFLKKFDANGEDMVRIKKGAVNELIRELDNQHHEEYGSTGAVKLAKEIGWLPGATKEAAAYLDAFDVKGTPPGIIQRAIGMANAFGLTDAAWRIGNAYLKENETREIDRAAERLKQKPDWYTLNEHYGWLARFARDCGNTLTDDSKEKILPYVADAVVHYCDCRGADGSVGKILKEEFGFDEKEIQSVASDAKAKLIAKMSEHKEEVLTRTFTESIIRFFAEFGTKQELEDAFKLLVNDDADGNYIIMPLLIAEHGMMERLRDLAPKLASCLEHLVANPDMWRRQEANYPKVLKDYMKAGLLDPVKVRNAIIRVIEADLHDGKLGEAAMLAGEFGMPYEAEKISEIQRALERLA
;
A
#
# COMPACT_ATOMS: atom_id res chain seq x y z
N MET A 1 31.31 43.04 -9.30
CA MET A 1 30.34 41.93 -9.15
C MET A 1 30.70 41.20 -7.87
N VAL A 2 29.88 41.34 -6.83
CA VAL A 2 30.06 40.63 -5.56
C VAL A 2 29.19 39.39 -5.64
N GLU A 3 29.79 38.20 -5.58
CA GLU A 3 29.06 36.94 -5.42
C GLU A 3 28.24 37.00 -4.13
N GLN A 4 26.92 37.12 -4.27
CA GLN A 4 26.01 36.86 -3.15
C GLN A 4 26.01 35.37 -2.87
N LYS A 5 26.82 34.94 -1.90
CA LYS A 5 26.64 33.66 -1.21
C LYS A 5 25.33 33.74 -0.43
N THR A 6 24.23 33.25 -1.00
CA THR A 6 22.97 32.99 -0.30
C THR A 6 23.20 31.89 0.72
N ASN A 7 23.61 32.29 1.91
CA ASN A 7 23.72 31.44 3.08
C ASN A 7 22.32 31.30 3.71
N CYS A 8 21.41 30.64 3.00
CA CYS A 8 20.15 30.17 3.57
C CYS A 8 20.46 28.90 4.36
N LYS A 9 20.76 29.03 5.66
CA LYS A 9 20.66 27.90 6.58
C LYS A 9 19.20 27.46 6.61
N ASN A 10 18.87 26.42 5.84
CA ASN A 10 17.58 25.75 5.95
C ASN A 10 17.48 25.18 7.37
N ASN A 11 16.39 25.45 8.08
CA ASN A 11 16.06 24.88 9.40
C ASN A 11 15.66 23.40 9.28
N PHE A 12 16.44 22.62 8.52
CA PHE A 12 16.28 21.20 8.27
C PHE A 12 16.98 20.42 9.40
N ASP A 13 16.20 19.98 10.39
CA ASP A 13 16.70 19.19 11.52
C ASP A 13 16.74 17.69 11.14
N ILE A 14 17.80 17.34 10.42
CA ILE A 14 18.06 15.98 9.89
C ILE A 14 17.92 14.90 10.98
N VAL A 15 18.36 15.20 12.21
CA VAL A 15 18.42 14.22 13.31
C VAL A 15 17.02 13.92 13.84
N LYS A 16 16.15 14.94 13.94
CA LYS A 16 14.77 14.74 14.43
C LYS A 16 13.92 13.92 13.47
N ASN A 17 14.25 13.95 12.18
CA ASN A 17 13.57 13.18 11.15
C ASN A 17 14.15 11.76 10.97
N LEU A 18 15.06 11.29 11.83
CA LEU A 18 15.53 9.90 11.77
C LEU A 18 14.52 8.94 12.42
N PRO A 19 14.39 7.70 11.92
CA PRO A 19 13.62 6.64 12.58
C PRO A 19 14.15 6.37 13.98
N THR A 20 13.29 5.86 14.87
CA THR A 20 13.62 5.57 16.28
C THR A 20 14.91 4.75 16.44
N ALA A 21 15.11 3.69 15.65
CA ALA A 21 16.33 2.87 15.71
C ALA A 21 17.60 3.65 15.32
N SER A 22 17.57 4.40 14.21
CA SER A 22 18.71 5.23 13.74
C SER A 22 19.00 6.38 14.71
N ARG A 23 17.96 6.94 15.33
CA ARG A 23 18.10 7.93 16.38
C ARG A 23 18.73 7.34 17.64
N LEU A 24 18.29 6.18 18.10
CA LEU A 24 18.88 5.49 19.26
C LEU A 24 20.37 5.19 19.05
N LEU A 25 20.77 4.76 17.84
CA LEU A 25 22.19 4.57 17.48
C LEU A 25 22.98 5.89 17.48
N TYR A 26 22.41 6.94 16.91
CA TYR A 26 23.05 8.25 16.87
C TYR A 26 23.19 8.85 18.28
N ASP A 27 22.16 8.72 19.12
CA ASP A 27 22.17 9.14 20.52
C ASP A 27 23.21 8.34 21.32
N LYS A 28 23.42 7.05 21.00
CA LYS A 28 24.51 6.25 21.57
C LYS A 28 25.90 6.81 21.23
N VAL A 29 26.16 7.16 19.96
CA VAL A 29 27.44 7.78 19.54
C VAL A 29 27.70 9.08 20.29
N LEU A 30 26.66 9.90 20.45
CA LEU A 30 26.77 11.15 21.19
C LEU A 30 27.01 10.89 22.69
N ALA A 31 26.33 9.92 23.29
CA ALA A 31 26.50 9.53 24.68
C ALA A 31 27.93 9.03 24.97
N GLU A 32 28.50 8.23 24.06
CA GLU A 32 29.88 7.73 24.15
C GLU A 32 30.91 8.86 24.02
N LYS A 33 30.72 9.76 23.05
CA LYS A 33 31.59 10.93 22.85
C LYS A 33 31.58 11.87 24.06
N ASN A 34 30.45 11.98 24.75
CA ASN A 34 30.25 12.91 25.86
C ASN A 34 30.40 12.26 27.25
N GLY A 35 30.56 10.94 27.35
CA GLY A 35 30.70 10.23 28.61
C GLY A 35 29.45 10.28 29.52
N SER A 36 28.23 10.29 28.96
CA SER A 36 26.99 10.60 29.71
C SER A 36 26.44 9.49 30.61
N GLY A 37 26.97 8.25 30.53
CA GLY A 37 26.52 7.12 31.35
C GLY A 37 25.12 6.53 31.01
N GLN A 38 24.49 6.98 29.91
CA GLN A 38 23.12 6.59 29.54
C GLN A 38 22.98 5.20 28.85
N GLY A 39 24.07 4.44 28.72
CA GLY A 39 24.11 3.22 27.89
C GLY A 39 23.09 2.14 28.26
N GLY A 40 22.86 1.90 29.56
CA GLY A 40 21.93 0.87 30.02
C GLY A 40 20.45 1.19 29.71
N ALA A 41 20.05 2.46 29.83
CA ALA A 41 18.69 2.90 29.53
C ALA A 41 18.39 2.83 28.02
N LEU A 42 19.37 3.23 27.19
CA LEU A 42 19.25 3.14 25.73
C LEU A 42 19.18 1.67 25.26
N ARG A 43 19.88 0.75 25.94
CA ARG A 43 19.82 -0.71 25.65
C ARG A 43 18.43 -1.30 25.90
N GLU A 44 17.81 -1.00 27.04
CA GLU A 44 16.48 -1.54 27.36
C GLU A 44 15.40 -0.96 26.45
N ALA A 45 15.50 0.33 26.10
CA ALA A 45 14.63 0.95 25.10
C ALA A 45 14.76 0.28 23.72
N ALA A 46 15.99 -0.08 23.34
CA ALA A 46 16.27 -0.78 22.09
C ALA A 46 15.65 -2.19 22.06
N ILE A 47 15.74 -2.97 23.15
CA ILE A 47 15.16 -4.32 23.25
C ILE A 47 13.63 -4.31 23.15
N ASN A 48 12.96 -3.39 23.86
CA ASN A 48 11.50 -3.30 23.82
C ASN A 48 10.98 -2.79 22.47
N HIS A 49 11.71 -1.85 21.84
CA HIS A 49 11.46 -1.47 20.46
C HIS A 49 11.58 -2.69 19.54
N ALA A 50 12.63 -3.49 19.71
CA ALA A 50 12.87 -4.68 18.91
C ALA A 50 11.76 -5.72 18.98
N ILE A 51 11.23 -6.06 20.17
CA ILE A 51 10.11 -7.03 20.32
C ILE A 51 8.89 -6.60 19.51
N ARG A 52 8.48 -5.34 19.66
CA ARG A 52 7.29 -4.80 18.97
C ARG A 52 7.53 -4.71 17.48
N THR A 53 8.68 -4.19 17.06
CA THR A 53 9.03 -4.18 15.63
C THR A 53 9.14 -5.58 15.05
N TYR A 54 9.52 -6.58 15.85
CA TYR A 54 9.53 -7.97 15.43
C TYR A 54 8.08 -8.43 15.20
N ALA A 55 7.19 -8.31 16.18
CA ALA A 55 5.78 -8.68 16.01
C ALA A 55 5.11 -7.91 14.86
N ASP A 56 5.23 -6.58 14.84
CA ASP A 56 4.67 -5.68 13.81
C ASP A 56 5.22 -5.99 12.41
N HIS A 57 6.52 -6.30 12.28
CA HIS A 57 7.11 -6.70 11.00
C HIS A 57 6.41 -7.92 10.43
N TYR A 58 6.20 -8.92 11.28
CA TYR A 58 5.56 -10.17 10.88
C TYR A 58 4.03 -10.05 10.78
N GLN A 59 3.39 -9.07 11.44
CA GLN A 59 1.93 -8.86 11.47
C GLN A 59 1.40 -7.87 10.42
N CYS A 60 2.18 -6.89 9.98
CA CYS A 60 1.70 -5.87 9.04
C CYS A 60 2.27 -6.04 7.63
N GLY A 61 3.05 -7.10 7.38
CA GLY A 61 3.76 -7.30 6.11
C GLY A 61 4.68 -6.12 5.74
N ARG A 62 4.99 -5.23 6.69
CA ARG A 62 5.77 -4.02 6.43
C ARG A 62 7.21 -4.42 6.15
N SER A 63 7.72 -3.94 5.02
CA SER A 63 9.04 -4.24 4.43
C SER A 63 10.25 -3.82 5.27
N GLY A 64 10.06 -3.21 6.43
CA GLY A 64 11.17 -3.00 7.36
C GLY A 64 11.44 -4.30 8.08
N GLU A 65 12.50 -5.04 7.72
CA GLU A 65 13.04 -6.11 8.58
C GLU A 65 13.04 -5.63 10.03
N PRO A 66 12.81 -6.52 11.02
CA PRO A 66 12.96 -6.14 12.41
C PRO A 66 14.37 -5.59 12.53
N ASN A 67 14.50 -4.27 12.66
CA ASN A 67 15.81 -3.65 12.77
C ASN A 67 16.30 -4.09 14.13
N VAL A 68 16.99 -5.21 14.19
CA VAL A 68 17.59 -5.81 15.40
C VAL A 68 19.10 -5.82 15.29
N GLU A 69 19.63 -5.57 14.10
CA GLU A 69 21.06 -5.37 13.89
C GLU A 69 21.58 -4.19 14.71
N PHE A 70 20.77 -3.14 14.87
CA PHE A 70 21.12 -2.03 15.74
C PHE A 70 21.33 -2.46 17.21
N LEU A 71 20.73 -3.57 17.65
CA LEU A 71 20.93 -4.13 19.00
C LEU A 71 22.33 -4.70 19.21
N LYS A 72 23.04 -5.12 18.16
CA LYS A 72 24.46 -5.52 18.28
C LYS A 72 25.30 -4.36 18.78
N LYS A 73 24.89 -3.13 18.43
CA LYS A 73 25.53 -1.90 18.89
C LYS A 73 25.09 -1.54 20.31
N PHE A 74 24.20 -2.30 20.94
CA PHE A 74 23.82 -2.20 22.35
C PHE A 74 24.25 -3.44 23.16
N ASP A 75 25.23 -4.20 22.68
CA ASP A 75 25.73 -5.42 23.36
C ASP A 75 24.62 -6.46 23.62
N ALA A 76 23.64 -6.58 22.70
CA ALA A 76 22.66 -7.67 22.75
C ALA A 76 23.31 -9.01 22.43
N ASN A 77 22.96 -10.05 23.18
CA ASN A 77 23.55 -11.38 23.04
C ASN A 77 22.56 -12.41 22.43
N GLY A 78 22.99 -13.68 22.30
CA GLY A 78 22.16 -14.74 21.71
C GLY A 78 20.88 -15.06 22.50
N GLU A 79 20.90 -14.89 23.82
CA GLU A 79 19.73 -15.11 24.68
C GLU A 79 18.70 -13.98 24.50
N ASP A 80 19.16 -12.74 24.38
CA ASP A 80 18.32 -11.59 24.07
C ASP A 80 17.57 -11.80 22.74
N MET A 81 18.26 -12.33 21.72
CA MET A 81 17.64 -12.62 20.42
C MET A 81 16.59 -13.73 20.51
N VAL A 82 16.85 -14.82 21.23
CA VAL A 82 15.85 -15.89 21.42
C VAL A 82 14.63 -15.37 22.18
N ARG A 83 14.85 -14.53 23.20
CA ARG A 83 13.78 -13.88 23.97
C ARG A 83 12.90 -12.98 23.10
N ILE A 84 13.51 -12.13 22.27
CA ILE A 84 12.79 -11.22 21.36
C ILE A 84 11.91 -12.02 20.39
N LYS A 85 12.50 -13.02 19.75
CA LYS A 85 11.84 -13.83 18.72
C LYS A 85 10.71 -14.69 19.28
N LYS A 86 10.93 -15.35 20.43
CA LYS A 86 9.89 -16.15 21.08
C LYS A 86 8.72 -15.29 21.57
N GLY A 87 9.00 -14.09 22.09
CA GLY A 87 7.98 -13.11 22.44
C GLY A 87 7.07 -12.80 21.25
N ALA A 88 7.66 -12.48 20.09
CA ALA A 88 6.90 -12.16 18.89
C ALA A 88 6.08 -13.34 18.32
N VAL A 89 6.56 -14.60 18.35
CA VAL A 89 5.74 -15.75 17.88
C VAL A 89 4.45 -15.89 18.69
N ASN A 90 4.53 -15.74 20.01
CA ASN A 90 3.37 -15.91 20.89
C ASN A 90 2.33 -14.81 20.71
N GLU A 91 2.78 -13.56 20.53
CA GLU A 91 1.89 -12.44 20.19
C GLU A 91 1.16 -12.73 18.87
N LEU A 92 1.86 -13.25 17.86
CA LEU A 92 1.28 -13.56 16.54
C LEU A 92 0.27 -14.73 16.54
N ILE A 93 0.49 -15.78 17.36
CA ILE A 93 -0.44 -16.92 17.44
C ILE A 93 -1.73 -16.55 18.19
N ARG A 94 -1.65 -15.74 19.24
CA ARG A 94 -2.80 -15.37 20.09
C ARG A 94 -3.72 -14.32 19.47
N GLU A 95 -3.28 -13.71 18.38
CA GLU A 95 -3.99 -12.60 17.74
C GLU A 95 -5.32 -13.00 17.05
N LEU A 96 -5.64 -14.30 16.94
CA LEU A 96 -6.95 -14.76 16.45
C LEU A 96 -8.14 -14.27 17.30
N ASP A 97 -7.91 -14.01 18.60
CA ASP A 97 -8.92 -13.51 19.54
C ASP A 97 -9.18 -11.99 19.41
N ASN A 98 -8.29 -11.25 18.75
CA ASN A 98 -8.41 -9.80 18.57
C ASN A 98 -9.15 -9.45 17.28
N GLN A 99 -10.23 -8.70 17.39
CA GLN A 99 -11.15 -8.39 16.28
C GLN A 99 -10.61 -7.36 15.28
N HIS A 100 -9.42 -6.80 15.48
CA HIS A 100 -8.98 -5.56 14.84
C HIS A 100 -7.89 -5.65 13.78
N HIS A 101 -7.34 -6.83 13.46
CA HIS A 101 -6.13 -6.91 12.63
C HIS A 101 -6.21 -7.91 11.46
N GLU A 102 -5.58 -7.52 10.34
CA GLU A 102 -5.60 -8.16 9.02
C GLU A 102 -4.60 -9.35 8.88
N GLU A 103 -4.79 -10.12 7.81
CA GLU A 103 -4.27 -11.44 7.38
C GLU A 103 -2.83 -11.93 7.69
N TYR A 104 -1.89 -11.13 8.19
CA TYR A 104 -0.45 -11.51 8.13
C TYR A 104 0.14 -12.19 9.38
N GLY A 105 -0.57 -12.23 10.51
CA GLY A 105 0.00 -12.72 11.77
C GLY A 105 0.57 -14.14 11.71
N SER A 106 -0.15 -15.06 11.06
CA SER A 106 0.16 -16.48 11.15
C SER A 106 1.33 -16.96 10.28
N THR A 107 1.52 -16.39 9.09
CA THR A 107 2.70 -16.69 8.24
C THR A 107 3.98 -16.19 8.88
N GLY A 108 3.89 -15.06 9.58
CA GLY A 108 5.02 -14.50 10.30
C GLY A 108 5.41 -15.30 11.54
N ALA A 109 4.43 -15.84 12.27
CA ALA A 109 4.68 -16.74 13.40
C ALA A 109 5.50 -17.98 12.99
N VAL A 110 5.16 -18.58 11.85
CA VAL A 110 5.82 -19.79 11.33
C VAL A 110 7.26 -19.52 10.91
N LYS A 111 7.48 -18.44 10.15
CA LYS A 111 8.82 -18.04 9.72
C LYS A 111 9.71 -17.81 10.93
N LEU A 112 9.19 -17.10 11.92
CA LEU A 112 9.94 -16.81 13.13
C LEU A 112 10.20 -18.05 14.00
N ALA A 113 9.22 -18.94 14.15
CA ALA A 113 9.41 -20.19 14.88
C ALA A 113 10.48 -21.10 14.23
N LYS A 114 10.56 -21.12 12.90
CA LYS A 114 11.62 -21.84 12.15
C LYS A 114 13.00 -21.26 12.44
N GLU A 115 13.13 -19.93 12.44
CA GLU A 115 14.41 -19.23 12.69
C GLU A 115 15.02 -19.57 14.05
N ILE A 116 14.20 -19.88 15.05
CA ILE A 116 14.66 -20.21 16.42
C ILE A 116 14.61 -21.71 16.73
N GLY A 117 14.38 -22.57 15.73
CA GLY A 117 14.28 -24.02 15.94
C GLY A 117 13.08 -24.44 16.80
N TRP A 118 12.05 -23.60 16.90
CA TRP A 118 10.87 -23.80 17.76
C TRP A 118 9.59 -24.10 16.96
N LEU A 119 9.72 -24.45 15.67
CA LEU A 119 8.56 -24.80 14.83
C LEU A 119 7.68 -25.91 15.45
N PRO A 120 8.22 -27.03 15.99
CA PRO A 120 7.36 -28.06 16.59
C PRO A 120 6.52 -27.55 17.77
N GLY A 121 7.07 -26.62 18.56
CA GLY A 121 6.35 -26.00 19.67
C GLY A 121 5.23 -25.08 19.16
N ALA A 122 5.56 -24.20 18.21
CA ALA A 122 4.61 -23.28 17.61
C ALA A 122 3.49 -24.02 16.82
N THR A 123 3.82 -25.06 16.05
CA THR A 123 2.84 -25.89 15.34
C THR A 123 1.90 -26.61 16.30
N LYS A 124 2.41 -27.11 17.44
CA LYS A 124 1.56 -27.74 18.47
C LYS A 124 0.59 -26.73 19.08
N GLU A 125 1.05 -25.52 19.36
CA GLU A 125 0.20 -24.43 19.87
C GLU A 125 -0.88 -24.04 18.85
N ALA A 126 -0.51 -23.88 17.56
CA ALA A 126 -1.46 -23.57 16.49
C ALA A 126 -2.48 -24.70 16.25
N ALA A 127 -2.05 -25.97 16.21
CA ALA A 127 -2.93 -27.11 16.00
C ALA A 127 -3.95 -27.27 17.13
N ALA A 128 -3.50 -27.17 18.39
CA ALA A 128 -4.39 -27.24 19.55
C ALA A 128 -5.45 -26.12 19.52
N TYR A 129 -5.08 -24.93 19.06
CA TYR A 129 -6.00 -23.82 18.91
C TYR A 129 -7.04 -24.07 17.79
N LEU A 130 -6.60 -24.60 16.63
CA LEU A 130 -7.48 -24.89 15.49
C LEU A 130 -8.39 -26.11 15.69
N ASP A 131 -7.99 -27.09 16.50
CA ASP A 131 -8.84 -28.24 16.83
C ASP A 131 -10.02 -27.85 17.73
N ALA A 132 -9.84 -26.84 18.58
CA ALA A 132 -10.90 -26.29 19.42
C ALA A 132 -11.82 -25.30 18.68
N PHE A 133 -11.54 -25.00 17.40
CA PHE A 133 -12.22 -23.98 16.63
C PHE A 133 -13.55 -24.48 16.04
N ASP A 134 -14.67 -23.88 16.47
CA ASP A 134 -16.00 -24.16 15.92
C ASP A 134 -16.28 -23.28 14.69
N VAL A 135 -16.67 -23.92 13.58
CA VAL A 135 -17.01 -23.22 12.33
C VAL A 135 -18.44 -22.68 12.39
N LYS A 136 -19.31 -23.30 13.19
CA LYS A 136 -20.75 -23.03 13.16
C LYS A 136 -21.08 -21.68 13.81
N GLY A 137 -21.66 -20.78 13.02
CA GLY A 137 -22.04 -19.45 13.50
C GLY A 137 -20.86 -18.49 13.67
N THR A 138 -19.65 -18.94 13.30
CA THR A 138 -18.45 -18.12 13.39
C THR A 138 -18.40 -17.11 12.24
N PRO A 139 -18.14 -15.82 12.53
CA PRO A 139 -18.10 -14.80 11.49
C PRO A 139 -17.05 -15.09 10.40
N PRO A 140 -17.34 -14.72 9.14
CA PRO A 140 -16.46 -14.87 7.98
C PRO A 140 -14.98 -14.53 8.23
N GLY A 141 -14.72 -13.36 8.85
CA GLY A 141 -13.35 -12.89 9.11
C GLY A 141 -12.57 -13.75 10.11
N ILE A 142 -13.24 -14.43 11.05
CA ILE A 142 -12.58 -15.34 11.99
C ILE A 142 -12.23 -16.66 11.29
N ILE A 143 -13.14 -17.17 10.45
CA ILE A 143 -12.87 -18.37 9.63
C ILE A 143 -11.64 -18.15 8.74
N GLN A 144 -11.57 -17.00 8.05
CA GLN A 144 -10.46 -16.66 7.18
C GLN A 144 -9.12 -16.64 7.93
N ARG A 145 -9.07 -16.04 9.13
CA ARG A 145 -7.85 -16.03 9.94
C ARG A 145 -7.45 -17.43 10.44
N ALA A 146 -8.42 -18.28 10.80
CA ALA A 146 -8.16 -19.67 11.19
C ALA A 146 -7.56 -20.48 10.03
N ILE A 147 -8.10 -20.33 8.82
CA ILE A 147 -7.55 -20.96 7.61
C ILE A 147 -6.16 -20.43 7.29
N GLY A 148 -5.96 -19.12 7.36
CA GLY A 148 -4.64 -18.49 7.19
C GLY A 148 -3.61 -19.03 8.17
N MET A 149 -4.00 -19.29 9.42
CA MET A 149 -3.15 -19.96 10.40
C MET A 149 -2.85 -21.41 10.03
N ALA A 150 -3.89 -22.19 9.72
CA ALA A 150 -3.72 -23.58 9.34
C ALA A 150 -2.77 -23.73 8.14
N ASN A 151 -2.98 -22.95 7.08
CA ASN A 151 -2.13 -22.92 5.89
C ASN A 151 -0.68 -22.52 6.23
N ALA A 152 -0.49 -21.50 7.08
CA ALA A 152 0.84 -21.06 7.49
C ALA A 152 1.63 -22.18 8.18
N PHE A 153 1.00 -22.90 9.11
CA PHE A 153 1.65 -23.98 9.88
C PHE A 153 1.73 -25.32 9.11
N GLY A 154 1.30 -25.37 7.85
CA GLY A 154 1.29 -26.60 7.05
C GLY A 154 0.20 -27.59 7.50
N LEU A 155 -0.83 -27.11 8.18
CA LEU A 155 -1.96 -27.89 8.68
C LEU A 155 -3.05 -27.94 7.59
N THR A 156 -2.71 -28.50 6.42
CA THR A 156 -3.57 -28.52 5.22
C THR A 156 -4.93 -29.17 5.46
N ASP A 157 -4.96 -30.25 6.24
CA ASP A 157 -6.20 -30.95 6.56
C ASP A 157 -7.12 -30.10 7.44
N ALA A 158 -6.55 -29.31 8.35
CA ALA A 158 -7.31 -28.37 9.18
C ALA A 158 -7.87 -27.22 8.33
N ALA A 159 -7.07 -26.63 7.45
CA ALA A 159 -7.50 -25.58 6.53
C ALA A 159 -8.63 -26.06 5.62
N TRP A 160 -8.44 -27.22 4.98
CA TRP A 160 -9.40 -27.85 4.08
C TRP A 160 -10.70 -28.21 4.81
N ARG A 161 -10.63 -28.80 6.01
CA ARG A 161 -11.79 -29.14 6.83
C ARG A 161 -12.61 -27.90 7.18
N ILE A 162 -11.95 -26.85 7.66
CA ILE A 162 -12.59 -25.59 8.07
C ILE A 162 -13.23 -24.90 6.85
N GLY A 163 -12.48 -24.77 5.76
CA GLY A 163 -12.93 -24.12 4.52
C GLY A 163 -14.11 -24.84 3.86
N ASN A 164 -14.05 -26.16 3.72
CA ASN A 164 -15.13 -26.92 3.10
C ASN A 164 -16.39 -27.00 3.96
N ALA A 165 -16.23 -27.11 5.28
CA ALA A 165 -17.38 -27.04 6.18
C ALA A 165 -18.10 -25.69 6.00
N TYR A 166 -17.34 -24.60 5.92
CA TYR A 166 -17.90 -23.27 5.68
C TYR A 166 -18.58 -23.14 4.30
N LEU A 167 -17.89 -23.47 3.20
CA LEU A 167 -18.44 -23.32 1.84
C LEU A 167 -19.69 -24.18 1.63
N LYS A 168 -19.66 -25.45 2.05
CA LYS A 168 -20.79 -26.38 1.89
C LYS A 168 -22.07 -25.86 2.56
N GLU A 169 -21.93 -25.18 3.69
CA GLU A 169 -23.07 -24.66 4.45
C GLU A 169 -23.54 -23.28 3.95
N ASN A 170 -22.68 -22.50 3.28
CA ASN A 170 -22.90 -21.07 3.09
C ASN A 170 -22.84 -20.60 1.63
N GLU A 171 -22.16 -21.29 0.69
CA GLU A 171 -21.92 -20.77 -0.68
C GLU A 171 -23.21 -20.33 -1.37
N THR A 172 -24.17 -21.24 -1.55
CA THR A 172 -25.43 -20.92 -2.23
C THR A 172 -26.16 -19.77 -1.56
N ARG A 173 -26.22 -19.75 -0.21
CA ARG A 173 -26.92 -18.71 0.54
C ARG A 173 -26.23 -17.34 0.39
N GLU A 174 -24.91 -17.29 0.47
CA GLU A 174 -24.16 -16.04 0.33
C GLU A 174 -24.18 -15.53 -1.11
N ILE A 175 -24.14 -16.42 -2.12
CA ILE A 175 -24.28 -16.05 -3.53
C ILE A 175 -25.68 -15.55 -3.85
N ASP A 176 -26.73 -16.23 -3.37
CA ASP A 176 -28.10 -15.77 -3.57
C ASP A 176 -28.32 -14.41 -2.89
N ARG A 177 -27.73 -14.22 -1.70
CA ARG A 177 -27.73 -12.93 -1.00
C ARG A 177 -26.95 -11.86 -1.78
N ALA A 178 -25.79 -12.20 -2.33
CA ALA A 178 -24.98 -11.31 -3.14
C ALA A 178 -25.75 -10.86 -4.40
N ALA A 179 -26.35 -11.81 -5.12
CA ALA A 179 -27.14 -11.55 -6.32
C ALA A 179 -28.37 -10.69 -6.01
N GLU A 180 -29.12 -10.96 -4.93
CA GLU A 180 -30.27 -10.15 -4.54
C GLU A 180 -29.86 -8.71 -4.16
N ARG A 181 -28.72 -8.56 -3.47
CA ARG A 181 -28.19 -7.22 -3.14
C ARG A 181 -27.70 -6.48 -4.38
N LEU A 182 -27.00 -7.15 -5.29
CA LEU A 182 -26.55 -6.58 -6.56
C LEU A 182 -27.72 -6.20 -7.46
N LYS A 183 -28.80 -6.98 -7.46
CA LYS A 183 -30.02 -6.64 -8.19
C LYS A 183 -30.66 -5.34 -7.70
N GLN A 184 -30.61 -5.09 -6.39
CA GLN A 184 -31.12 -3.85 -5.81
C GLN A 184 -30.14 -2.68 -6.00
N LYS A 185 -28.85 -2.96 -5.90
CA LYS A 185 -27.76 -1.99 -5.98
C LYS A 185 -26.54 -2.62 -6.65
N PRO A 186 -26.43 -2.53 -8.00
CA PRO A 186 -25.36 -3.18 -8.75
C PRO A 186 -24.08 -2.35 -8.66
N ASP A 187 -23.49 -2.33 -7.46
CA ASP A 187 -22.37 -1.48 -7.10
C ASP A 187 -21.12 -2.28 -6.71
N TRP A 188 -19.96 -1.65 -6.85
CA TRP A 188 -18.67 -2.31 -6.60
C TRP A 188 -18.49 -2.79 -5.16
N TYR A 189 -18.95 -2.03 -4.16
CA TYR A 189 -18.81 -2.42 -2.75
C TYR A 189 -19.63 -3.68 -2.49
N THR A 190 -20.86 -3.70 -2.99
CA THR A 190 -21.74 -4.87 -2.90
C THR A 190 -21.11 -6.08 -3.60
N LEU A 191 -20.55 -5.90 -4.80
CA LEU A 191 -19.86 -6.98 -5.53
C LEU A 191 -18.65 -7.50 -4.74
N ASN A 192 -17.79 -6.61 -4.27
CA ASN A 192 -16.56 -6.97 -3.59
C ASN A 192 -16.79 -7.57 -2.19
N GLU A 193 -17.73 -7.03 -1.41
CA GLU A 193 -18.02 -7.49 -0.05
C GLU A 193 -18.76 -8.82 -0.02
N HIS A 194 -19.63 -9.08 -1.00
CA HIS A 194 -20.48 -10.28 -0.98
C HIS A 194 -19.99 -11.39 -1.90
N TYR A 195 -19.56 -11.06 -3.13
CA TYR A 195 -19.04 -12.06 -4.06
C TYR A 195 -17.51 -12.14 -4.01
N GLY A 196 -16.83 -11.00 -4.15
CA GLY A 196 -15.37 -10.94 -4.21
C GLY A 196 -14.70 -11.56 -2.97
N TRP A 197 -15.26 -11.30 -1.78
CA TRP A 197 -14.81 -11.93 -0.55
C TRP A 197 -14.92 -13.46 -0.60
N LEU A 198 -16.07 -14.00 -1.03
CA LEU A 198 -16.30 -15.44 -1.07
C LEU A 198 -15.43 -16.12 -2.14
N ALA A 199 -15.20 -15.45 -3.27
CA ALA A 199 -14.31 -15.94 -4.32
C ALA A 199 -12.86 -16.06 -3.83
N ARG A 200 -12.33 -15.01 -3.17
CA ARG A 200 -11.01 -15.04 -2.51
C ARG A 200 -10.95 -16.13 -1.45
N PHE A 201 -11.99 -16.23 -0.62
CA PHE A 201 -12.10 -17.25 0.42
C PHE A 201 -12.05 -18.67 -0.15
N ALA A 202 -12.83 -18.96 -1.18
CA ALA A 202 -12.83 -20.28 -1.82
C ALA A 202 -11.46 -20.65 -2.38
N ARG A 203 -10.79 -19.69 -3.04
CA ARG A 203 -9.42 -19.86 -3.57
C ARG A 203 -8.42 -20.20 -2.48
N ASP A 204 -8.46 -19.50 -1.34
CA ASP A 204 -7.52 -19.70 -0.23
C ASP A 204 -7.76 -21.05 0.49
N CYS A 205 -8.95 -21.65 0.29
CA CYS A 205 -9.27 -23.02 0.70
C CYS A 205 -8.85 -24.09 -0.33
N GLY A 206 -8.25 -23.69 -1.47
CA GLY A 206 -7.92 -24.60 -2.58
C GLY A 206 -9.13 -25.00 -3.43
N ASN A 207 -10.21 -24.22 -3.42
CA ASN A 207 -11.42 -24.43 -4.20
C ASN A 207 -11.65 -23.27 -5.18
N THR A 208 -12.65 -23.41 -6.04
CA THR A 208 -13.23 -22.31 -6.81
C THR A 208 -14.72 -22.25 -6.51
N LEU A 209 -15.32 -21.08 -6.66
CA LEU A 209 -16.77 -21.00 -6.72
C LEU A 209 -17.29 -21.81 -7.89
N THR A 210 -18.48 -22.38 -7.72
CA THR A 210 -19.18 -23.11 -8.77
C THR A 210 -19.51 -22.19 -9.97
N ASP A 211 -19.55 -22.76 -11.18
CA ASP A 211 -19.92 -22.01 -12.39
C ASP A 211 -21.33 -21.41 -12.25
N ASP A 212 -22.28 -22.16 -11.68
CA ASP A 212 -23.62 -21.66 -11.33
C ASP A 212 -23.57 -20.39 -10.46
N SER A 213 -22.60 -20.30 -9.55
CA SER A 213 -22.43 -19.11 -8.70
C SER A 213 -21.87 -17.92 -9.47
N LYS A 214 -20.98 -18.15 -10.45
CA LYS A 214 -20.47 -17.09 -11.32
C LYS A 214 -21.55 -16.58 -12.26
N GLU A 215 -22.30 -17.48 -12.90
CA GLU A 215 -23.40 -17.14 -13.81
C GLU A 215 -24.48 -16.29 -13.14
N LYS A 216 -24.76 -16.53 -11.86
CA LYS A 216 -25.70 -15.70 -11.08
C LYS A 216 -25.23 -14.27 -10.86
N ILE A 217 -23.92 -14.03 -10.85
CA ILE A 217 -23.33 -12.72 -10.51
C ILE A 217 -22.93 -11.94 -11.75
N LEU A 218 -22.49 -12.63 -12.81
CA LEU A 218 -21.99 -12.05 -14.05
C LEU A 218 -22.87 -10.92 -14.63
N PRO A 219 -24.23 -11.00 -14.65
CA PRO A 219 -25.08 -9.94 -15.18
C PRO A 219 -24.93 -8.58 -14.49
N TYR A 220 -24.42 -8.54 -13.25
CA TYR A 220 -24.31 -7.32 -12.44
C TYR A 220 -22.89 -6.72 -12.46
N VAL A 221 -21.89 -7.45 -12.97
CA VAL A 221 -20.48 -7.08 -12.84
C VAL A 221 -20.16 -5.82 -13.65
N ALA A 222 -20.71 -5.68 -14.87
CA ALA A 222 -20.47 -4.50 -15.70
C ALA A 222 -20.97 -3.21 -15.03
N ASP A 223 -22.15 -3.23 -14.41
CA ASP A 223 -22.68 -2.09 -13.65
C ASP A 223 -21.87 -1.82 -12.38
N ALA A 224 -21.42 -2.87 -11.70
CA ALA A 224 -20.52 -2.72 -10.56
C ALA A 224 -19.17 -2.10 -10.96
N VAL A 225 -18.63 -2.42 -12.14
CA VAL A 225 -17.41 -1.78 -12.69
C VAL A 225 -17.66 -0.31 -13.03
N VAL A 226 -18.82 0.03 -13.59
CA VAL A 226 -19.20 1.44 -13.82
C VAL A 226 -19.28 2.18 -12.49
N HIS A 227 -19.91 1.59 -11.47
CA HIS A 227 -19.96 2.16 -10.12
C HIS A 227 -18.56 2.21 -9.45
N TYR A 228 -17.69 1.23 -9.71
CA TYR A 228 -16.30 1.27 -9.24
C TYR A 228 -15.63 2.55 -9.73
N CYS A 229 -15.84 2.86 -11.02
CA CYS A 229 -15.36 4.11 -11.57
C CYS A 229 -15.93 5.30 -10.79
N ASP A 230 -17.23 5.32 -10.47
CA ASP A 230 -17.86 6.43 -9.74
C ASP A 230 -17.29 6.71 -8.34
N CYS A 231 -16.86 5.65 -7.63
CA CYS A 231 -16.70 5.71 -6.16
C CYS A 231 -15.29 5.42 -5.63
N ARG A 232 -14.39 4.80 -6.41
CA ARG A 232 -13.01 4.51 -6.01
C ARG A 232 -12.09 5.04 -7.10
N GLY A 233 -11.26 6.05 -6.82
CA GLY A 233 -10.25 6.51 -7.78
C GLY A 233 -9.32 5.33 -8.03
N ALA A 234 -9.43 4.70 -9.20
CA ALA A 234 -9.12 3.29 -9.39
C ALA A 234 -7.66 2.97 -9.02
N ASP A 235 -7.46 2.44 -7.83
CA ASP A 235 -6.19 1.97 -7.30
C ASP A 235 -5.94 0.54 -7.76
N GLY A 236 -5.99 0.29 -9.08
CA GLY A 236 -5.75 -1.03 -9.63
C GLY A 236 -6.23 -1.20 -11.07
N SER A 237 -5.72 -2.25 -11.73
CA SER A 237 -6.24 -2.72 -13.02
C SER A 237 -7.51 -3.53 -12.76
N VAL A 238 -8.62 -3.12 -13.38
CA VAL A 238 -9.93 -3.79 -13.22
C VAL A 238 -9.83 -5.22 -13.71
N GLY A 239 -9.13 -5.46 -14.83
CA GLY A 239 -8.90 -6.81 -15.35
C GLY A 239 -8.16 -7.71 -14.38
N LYS A 240 -7.15 -7.17 -13.69
CA LYS A 240 -6.41 -7.92 -12.67
C LYS A 240 -7.31 -8.32 -11.51
N ILE A 241 -8.13 -7.41 -10.99
CA ILE A 241 -9.04 -7.70 -9.85
C ILE A 241 -10.08 -8.75 -10.26
N LEU A 242 -10.71 -8.59 -11.42
CA LEU A 242 -11.71 -9.53 -11.92
C LEU A 242 -11.13 -10.94 -12.11
N LYS A 243 -9.88 -11.03 -12.59
CA LYS A 243 -9.19 -12.30 -12.80
C LYS A 243 -8.72 -12.94 -11.50
N GLU A 244 -7.91 -12.21 -10.74
CA GLU A 244 -7.16 -12.77 -9.62
C GLU A 244 -8.01 -12.90 -8.36
N GLU A 245 -8.93 -11.96 -8.13
CA GLU A 245 -9.74 -11.95 -6.91
C GLU A 245 -11.12 -12.55 -7.13
N PHE A 246 -11.76 -12.25 -8.25
CA PHE A 246 -13.14 -12.69 -8.51
C PHE A 246 -13.19 -14.01 -9.30
N GLY A 247 -12.06 -14.44 -9.87
CA GLY A 247 -11.95 -15.73 -10.55
C GLY A 247 -12.64 -15.78 -11.91
N PHE A 248 -12.82 -14.63 -12.57
CA PHE A 248 -13.30 -14.56 -13.95
C PHE A 248 -12.19 -14.91 -14.94
N ASP A 249 -12.57 -15.56 -16.04
CA ASP A 249 -11.66 -15.85 -17.14
C ASP A 249 -11.53 -14.66 -18.11
N GLU A 250 -10.60 -14.78 -19.06
CA GLU A 250 -10.31 -13.70 -20.01
C GLU A 250 -11.51 -13.35 -20.90
N LYS A 251 -12.33 -14.33 -21.30
CA LYS A 251 -13.50 -14.06 -22.14
C LYS A 251 -14.59 -13.33 -21.36
N GLU A 252 -14.81 -13.75 -20.12
CA GLU A 252 -15.73 -13.08 -19.19
C GLU A 252 -15.30 -11.63 -18.94
N ILE A 253 -14.00 -11.41 -18.68
CA ILE A 253 -13.45 -10.06 -18.47
C ILE A 253 -13.62 -9.17 -19.70
N GLN A 254 -13.32 -9.68 -20.90
CA GLN A 254 -13.50 -8.91 -22.14
C GLN A 254 -14.98 -8.58 -22.40
N SER A 255 -15.89 -9.49 -22.08
CA SER A 255 -17.35 -9.24 -22.16
C SER A 255 -17.77 -8.14 -21.19
N VAL A 256 -17.39 -8.25 -19.91
CA VAL A 256 -17.66 -7.26 -18.88
C VAL A 256 -17.08 -5.89 -19.26
N ALA A 257 -15.83 -5.86 -19.75
CA ALA A 257 -15.16 -4.63 -20.16
C ALA A 257 -15.85 -3.98 -21.37
N SER A 258 -16.32 -4.75 -22.35
CA SER A 258 -17.08 -4.23 -23.48
C SER A 258 -18.38 -3.57 -23.03
N ASP A 259 -19.13 -4.22 -22.13
CA ASP A 259 -20.40 -3.70 -21.62
C ASP A 259 -20.18 -2.47 -20.72
N ALA A 260 -19.19 -2.52 -19.82
CA ALA A 260 -18.81 -1.40 -18.97
C ALA A 260 -18.34 -0.21 -19.82
N LYS A 261 -17.55 -0.45 -20.87
CA LYS A 261 -17.08 0.60 -21.79
C LYS A 261 -18.24 1.32 -22.46
N ALA A 262 -19.21 0.58 -23.00
CA ALA A 262 -20.39 1.18 -23.63
C ALA A 262 -21.16 2.06 -22.64
N LYS A 263 -21.33 1.59 -21.41
CA LYS A 263 -22.00 2.35 -20.33
C LYS A 263 -21.20 3.59 -19.91
N LEU A 264 -19.89 3.49 -19.77
CA LEU A 264 -19.02 4.63 -19.43
C LEU A 264 -19.03 5.68 -20.55
N ILE A 265 -18.96 5.30 -21.83
CA ILE A 265 -19.04 6.24 -22.96
C ILE A 265 -20.41 6.95 -22.99
N ALA A 266 -21.50 6.22 -22.75
CA ALA A 266 -22.83 6.82 -22.65
C ALA A 266 -22.89 7.84 -21.51
N LYS A 267 -22.41 7.44 -20.32
CA LYS A 267 -22.36 8.30 -19.13
C LYS A 267 -21.50 9.54 -19.34
N MET A 268 -20.32 9.38 -19.94
CA MET A 268 -19.45 10.50 -20.34
C MET A 268 -20.14 11.47 -21.31
N SER A 269 -21.02 10.95 -22.17
CA SER A 269 -21.75 11.76 -23.15
C SER A 269 -22.92 12.51 -22.52
N GLU A 270 -23.61 11.90 -21.55
CA GLU A 270 -24.71 12.49 -20.79
C GLU A 270 -24.22 13.64 -19.89
N HIS A 271 -23.04 13.49 -19.30
CA HIS A 271 -22.44 14.50 -18.40
C HIS A 271 -21.49 15.48 -19.12
N LYS A 272 -21.59 15.66 -20.44
CA LYS A 272 -20.73 16.63 -21.17
C LYS A 272 -20.84 18.07 -20.66
N GLU A 273 -21.95 18.40 -19.99
CA GLU A 273 -22.21 19.72 -19.40
C GLU A 273 -22.24 19.70 -17.86
N GLU A 274 -22.11 18.52 -17.22
CA GLU A 274 -22.16 18.37 -15.76
C GLU A 274 -20.77 18.05 -15.18
N VAL A 275 -20.57 18.51 -13.94
CA VAL A 275 -19.35 18.28 -13.16
C VAL A 275 -19.31 16.80 -12.75
N LEU A 276 -18.43 16.03 -13.37
CA LEU A 276 -18.10 14.68 -12.94
C LEU A 276 -17.26 14.72 -11.66
N THR A 277 -17.26 13.68 -10.83
CA THR A 277 -16.38 13.65 -9.65
C THR A 277 -14.93 13.33 -10.05
N ARG A 278 -13.95 13.84 -9.29
CA ARG A 278 -12.52 13.46 -9.40
C ARG A 278 -12.32 11.96 -9.53
N THR A 279 -12.91 11.24 -8.58
CA THR A 279 -12.86 9.79 -8.45
C THR A 279 -13.29 9.11 -9.75
N PHE A 280 -14.38 9.59 -10.35
CA PHE A 280 -14.91 9.07 -11.62
C PHE A 280 -13.97 9.30 -12.79
N THR A 281 -13.46 10.50 -12.96
CA THR A 281 -12.57 10.84 -14.07
C THR A 281 -11.21 10.11 -13.97
N GLU A 282 -10.63 9.98 -12.78
CA GLU A 282 -9.43 9.17 -12.54
C GLU A 282 -9.62 7.71 -12.97
N SER A 283 -10.71 7.10 -12.51
CA SER A 283 -10.99 5.69 -12.77
C SER A 283 -11.32 5.39 -14.21
N ILE A 284 -12.02 6.31 -14.87
CA ILE A 284 -12.28 6.20 -16.30
C ILE A 284 -10.98 6.23 -17.10
N ILE A 285 -10.06 7.16 -16.78
CA ILE A 285 -8.76 7.26 -17.46
C ILE A 285 -8.01 5.92 -17.32
N ARG A 286 -7.96 5.36 -16.12
CA ARG A 286 -7.31 4.07 -15.87
C ARG A 286 -8.01 2.90 -16.59
N PHE A 287 -9.34 2.88 -16.60
CA PHE A 287 -10.12 1.89 -17.34
C PHE A 287 -9.87 1.95 -18.84
N PHE A 288 -9.87 3.14 -19.45
CA PHE A 288 -9.57 3.29 -20.88
C PHE A 288 -8.09 3.10 -21.21
N ALA A 289 -7.17 3.31 -20.26
CA ALA A 289 -5.78 2.92 -20.43
C ALA A 289 -5.63 1.39 -20.54
N GLU A 290 -6.51 0.63 -19.86
CA GLU A 290 -6.48 -0.84 -19.85
C GLU A 290 -7.28 -1.47 -21.01
N PHE A 291 -8.50 -1.00 -21.25
CA PHE A 291 -9.46 -1.61 -22.21
C PHE A 291 -9.85 -0.69 -23.38
N GLY A 292 -9.37 0.54 -23.36
CA GLY A 292 -9.69 1.56 -24.36
C GLY A 292 -8.66 1.70 -25.47
N THR A 293 -9.03 2.51 -26.44
CA THR A 293 -8.15 3.02 -27.49
C THR A 293 -7.45 4.29 -27.02
N LYS A 294 -6.37 4.69 -27.71
CA LYS A 294 -5.67 5.96 -27.45
C LYS A 294 -6.58 7.19 -27.56
N GLN A 295 -7.62 7.12 -28.39
CA GLN A 295 -8.57 8.23 -28.54
C GLN A 295 -9.54 8.27 -27.37
N GLU A 296 -10.11 7.14 -26.96
CA GLU A 296 -11.00 7.06 -25.81
C GLU A 296 -10.28 7.50 -24.52
N LEU A 297 -9.00 7.16 -24.37
CA LEU A 297 -8.16 7.65 -23.27
C LEU A 297 -7.97 9.18 -23.32
N GLU A 298 -7.69 9.74 -24.50
CA GLU A 298 -7.55 11.20 -24.66
C GLU A 298 -8.86 11.94 -24.35
N ASP A 299 -9.98 11.38 -24.79
CA ASP A 299 -11.31 11.94 -24.54
C ASP A 299 -11.66 11.88 -23.04
N ALA A 300 -11.25 10.83 -22.33
CA ALA A 300 -11.34 10.75 -20.87
C ALA A 300 -10.53 11.84 -20.16
N PHE A 301 -9.29 12.11 -20.61
CA PHE A 301 -8.48 13.21 -20.06
C PHE A 301 -9.14 14.57 -20.25
N LYS A 302 -9.82 14.81 -21.38
CA LYS A 302 -10.51 16.08 -21.64
C LYS A 302 -11.72 16.28 -20.73
N LEU A 303 -12.35 15.22 -20.22
CA LEU A 303 -13.42 15.35 -19.23
C LEU A 303 -12.89 15.85 -17.88
N LEU A 304 -11.71 15.40 -17.45
CA LEU A 304 -11.08 15.88 -16.22
C LEU A 304 -10.80 17.40 -16.27
N VAL A 305 -10.61 17.95 -17.47
CA VAL A 305 -10.39 19.39 -17.68
C VAL A 305 -11.70 20.19 -17.53
N ASN A 306 -12.86 19.59 -17.76
CA ASN A 306 -14.16 20.29 -17.65
C ASN A 306 -14.74 20.27 -16.22
N ASP A 307 -14.22 19.42 -15.34
CA ASP A 307 -14.55 19.32 -13.91
C ASP A 307 -13.85 20.45 -13.08
N ASP A 308 -14.35 21.68 -13.23
CA ASP A 308 -13.75 22.90 -12.63
C ASP A 308 -14.27 23.24 -11.21
N ALA A 309 -15.26 22.51 -10.70
CA ALA A 309 -16.01 22.97 -9.55
C ALA A 309 -15.26 22.85 -8.21
N ASP A 310 -14.37 21.86 -8.06
CA ASP A 310 -13.83 21.49 -6.74
C ASP A 310 -12.31 21.24 -6.67
N GLY A 311 -11.53 21.61 -7.70
CA GLY A 311 -10.09 21.31 -7.74
C GLY A 311 -9.79 19.83 -8.00
N ASN A 312 -10.72 19.11 -8.62
CA ASN A 312 -10.64 17.68 -8.90
C ASN A 312 -9.55 17.31 -9.94
N TYR A 313 -9.17 18.26 -10.79
CA TYR A 313 -8.20 18.08 -11.87
C TYR A 313 -6.72 18.03 -11.41
N ILE A 314 -6.44 18.18 -10.11
CA ILE A 314 -5.09 18.30 -9.56
C ILE A 314 -4.19 17.08 -9.84
N ILE A 315 -4.73 15.86 -9.90
CA ILE A 315 -3.95 14.64 -10.20
C ILE A 315 -3.55 14.54 -11.67
N MET A 316 -4.19 15.32 -12.55
CA MET A 316 -4.02 15.25 -14.01
C MET A 316 -2.55 15.18 -14.46
N PRO A 317 -1.61 15.98 -13.92
CA PRO A 317 -0.22 15.91 -14.36
C PRO A 317 0.42 14.54 -14.10
N LEU A 318 0.02 13.85 -13.02
CA LEU A 318 0.51 12.52 -12.67
C LEU A 318 -0.03 11.48 -13.66
N LEU A 319 -1.34 11.48 -13.94
CA LEU A 319 -1.95 10.57 -14.92
C LEU A 319 -1.42 10.81 -16.35
N ILE A 320 -1.22 12.07 -16.75
CA ILE A 320 -0.63 12.42 -18.05
C ILE A 320 0.78 11.84 -18.16
N ALA A 321 1.58 11.94 -17.09
CA ALA A 321 2.93 11.39 -17.08
C ALA A 321 2.92 9.85 -17.04
N GLU A 322 2.02 9.24 -16.25
CA GLU A 322 1.83 7.78 -16.12
C GLU A 322 1.53 7.13 -17.47
N HIS A 323 0.62 7.71 -18.24
CA HIS A 323 0.19 7.16 -19.53
C HIS A 323 0.96 7.74 -20.74
N GLY A 324 2.03 8.51 -20.50
CA GLY A 324 2.90 9.04 -21.57
C GLY A 324 2.20 10.04 -22.52
N MET A 325 1.22 10.80 -22.01
CA MET A 325 0.40 11.73 -22.79
C MET A 325 0.88 13.19 -22.74
N MET A 326 2.03 13.47 -22.10
CA MET A 326 2.53 14.84 -21.86
C MET A 326 2.58 15.71 -23.11
N GLU A 327 3.08 15.20 -24.25
CA GLU A 327 3.17 15.98 -25.49
C GLU A 327 1.80 16.22 -26.15
N ARG A 328 0.88 15.25 -26.02
CA ARG A 328 -0.47 15.31 -26.61
C ARG A 328 -1.42 16.22 -25.84
N LEU A 329 -1.18 16.38 -24.53
CA LEU A 329 -2.07 17.10 -23.62
C LEU A 329 -1.40 18.35 -23.01
N ARG A 330 -0.27 18.80 -23.58
CA ARG A 330 0.45 20.01 -23.15
C ARG A 330 -0.37 21.30 -23.32
N ASP A 331 -1.38 21.27 -24.19
CA ASP A 331 -2.21 22.40 -24.60
C ASP A 331 -3.45 22.62 -23.72
N LEU A 332 -3.63 21.81 -22.66
CA LEU A 332 -4.66 21.98 -21.62
C LEU A 332 -4.41 23.22 -20.70
N ALA A 333 -3.82 24.28 -21.25
CA ALA A 333 -2.81 25.14 -20.64
C ALA A 333 -3.17 25.85 -19.30
N PRO A 334 -4.32 26.53 -19.12
CA PRO A 334 -4.57 27.25 -17.86
C PRO A 334 -4.74 26.31 -16.67
N LYS A 335 -5.38 25.16 -16.89
CA LYS A 335 -5.68 24.19 -15.83
C LYS A 335 -4.48 23.33 -15.50
N LEU A 336 -3.72 22.90 -16.52
CA LEU A 336 -2.47 22.18 -16.29
C LEU A 336 -1.48 22.99 -15.45
N ALA A 337 -1.36 24.31 -15.70
CA ALA A 337 -0.52 25.18 -14.88
C ALA A 337 -0.95 25.19 -13.40
N SER A 338 -2.25 25.36 -13.11
CA SER A 338 -2.81 25.32 -11.76
C SER A 338 -2.55 23.98 -11.05
N CYS A 339 -2.72 22.85 -11.75
CA CYS A 339 -2.40 21.52 -11.19
C CYS A 339 -0.93 21.38 -10.83
N LEU A 340 -0.06 21.83 -11.73
CA LEU A 340 1.38 21.76 -11.53
C LEU A 340 1.79 22.60 -10.31
N GLU A 341 1.17 23.76 -10.09
CA GLU A 341 1.37 24.54 -8.87
C GLU A 341 0.90 23.81 -7.60
N HIS A 342 -0.25 23.14 -7.65
CA HIS A 342 -0.72 22.35 -6.51
C HIS A 342 0.16 21.12 -6.23
N LEU A 343 0.68 20.50 -7.29
CA LEU A 343 1.55 19.34 -7.22
C LEU A 343 2.86 19.66 -6.48
N VAL A 344 3.45 20.85 -6.70
CA VAL A 344 4.62 21.32 -5.94
C VAL A 344 4.28 21.82 -4.53
N ALA A 345 3.04 22.26 -4.26
CA ALA A 345 2.62 22.72 -2.94
C ALA A 345 2.39 21.57 -1.93
N ASN A 346 2.06 20.37 -2.41
CA ASN A 346 1.63 19.22 -1.58
C ASN A 346 2.46 17.93 -1.79
N PRO A 347 3.80 17.97 -1.71
CA PRO A 347 4.67 16.83 -1.99
C PRO A 347 4.42 15.60 -1.11
N ASP A 348 4.08 15.78 0.17
CA ASP A 348 3.88 14.66 1.10
C ASP A 348 2.68 13.80 0.71
N MET A 349 1.62 14.45 0.19
CA MET A 349 0.42 13.77 -0.28
C MET A 349 0.74 12.94 -1.53
N TRP A 350 1.43 13.55 -2.49
CA TRP A 350 1.69 12.93 -3.78
C TRP A 350 2.80 11.87 -3.75
N ARG A 351 3.84 12.02 -2.93
CA ARG A 351 4.87 10.99 -2.73
C ARG A 351 4.27 9.66 -2.28
N ARG A 352 3.25 9.71 -1.41
CA ARG A 352 2.58 8.52 -0.89
C ARG A 352 1.64 7.88 -1.90
N GLN A 353 1.02 8.70 -2.75
CA GLN A 353 0.07 8.25 -3.76
C GLN A 353 0.77 7.75 -5.02
N GLU A 354 1.92 8.33 -5.38
CA GLU A 354 2.60 8.07 -6.64
C GLU A 354 4.12 7.94 -6.44
N ALA A 355 4.64 6.71 -6.54
CA ALA A 355 6.07 6.42 -6.38
C ALA A 355 6.95 7.19 -7.40
N ASN A 356 6.39 7.55 -8.56
CA ASN A 356 7.09 8.29 -9.60
C ASN A 356 7.04 9.82 -9.42
N TYR A 357 6.44 10.33 -8.34
CA TYR A 357 6.25 11.77 -8.12
C TYR A 357 7.52 12.63 -8.32
N PRO A 358 8.70 12.28 -7.76
CA PRO A 358 9.91 13.09 -7.96
C PRO A 358 10.39 13.14 -9.42
N LYS A 359 10.18 12.04 -10.15
CA LYS A 359 10.50 11.97 -11.58
C LYS A 359 9.55 12.85 -12.40
N VAL A 360 8.26 12.80 -12.09
CA VAL A 360 7.24 13.64 -12.75
C VAL A 360 7.56 15.13 -12.57
N LEU A 361 7.94 15.56 -11.37
CA LEU A 361 8.41 16.92 -11.12
C LEU A 361 9.60 17.32 -12.01
N LYS A 362 10.58 16.42 -12.15
CA LYS A 362 11.78 16.63 -12.97
C LYS A 362 11.44 16.72 -14.46
N ASP A 363 10.51 15.91 -14.94
CA ASP A 363 10.09 15.91 -16.35
C ASP A 363 9.33 17.20 -16.70
N TYR A 364 8.41 17.66 -15.84
CA TYR A 364 7.74 18.96 -16.01
C TYR A 364 8.69 20.15 -15.86
N MET A 365 9.69 20.07 -14.96
CA MET A 365 10.75 21.09 -14.84
C MET A 365 11.59 21.17 -16.13
N LYS A 366 12.01 20.02 -16.69
CA LYS A 366 12.76 19.96 -17.96
C LYS A 366 11.95 20.48 -19.15
N ALA A 367 10.64 20.22 -19.15
CA ALA A 367 9.72 20.76 -20.13
C ALA A 367 9.48 22.28 -19.98
N GLY A 368 10.04 22.92 -18.95
CA GLY A 368 9.86 24.35 -18.67
C GLY A 368 8.49 24.70 -18.11
N LEU A 369 7.74 23.71 -17.62
CA LEU A 369 6.37 23.87 -17.10
C LEU A 369 6.31 24.07 -15.59
N LEU A 370 7.41 23.83 -14.88
CA LEU A 370 7.54 24.06 -13.44
C LEU A 370 8.74 24.94 -13.10
N ASP A 371 8.54 25.85 -12.15
CA ASP A 371 9.60 26.68 -11.59
C ASP A 371 10.62 25.83 -10.83
N PRO A 372 11.93 25.93 -11.14
CA PRO A 372 12.96 25.12 -10.48
C PRO A 372 13.06 25.32 -8.96
N VAL A 373 12.73 26.51 -8.44
CA VAL A 373 12.77 26.79 -6.99
C VAL A 373 11.60 26.11 -6.29
N LYS A 374 10.39 26.19 -6.86
CA LYS A 374 9.21 25.48 -6.33
C LYS A 374 9.42 23.96 -6.32
N VAL A 375 9.98 23.42 -7.40
CA VAL A 375 10.33 21.99 -7.50
C VAL A 375 11.34 21.62 -6.42
N ARG A 376 12.39 22.42 -6.23
CA ARG A 376 13.40 22.18 -5.19
C ARG A 376 12.79 22.10 -3.80
N ASN A 377 11.89 23.02 -3.43
CA ASN A 377 11.22 23.00 -2.13
C ASN A 377 10.30 21.78 -1.93
N ALA A 378 9.59 21.39 -2.99
CA ALA A 378 8.77 20.17 -2.96
C ALA A 378 9.62 18.94 -2.67
N ILE A 379 10.80 18.87 -3.30
CA ILE A 379 11.76 17.79 -3.12
C ILE A 379 12.37 17.78 -1.71
N ILE A 380 12.61 18.93 -1.06
CA ILE A 380 13.06 18.97 0.35
C ILE A 380 12.11 18.19 1.26
N ARG A 381 10.80 18.37 1.09
CA ARG A 381 9.78 17.65 1.88
C ARG A 381 9.75 16.16 1.57
N VAL A 382 9.98 15.78 0.31
CA VAL A 382 10.18 14.37 -0.06
C VAL A 382 11.40 13.78 0.65
N ILE A 383 12.53 14.51 0.68
CA ILE A 383 13.75 14.11 1.39
C ILE A 383 13.50 13.98 2.89
N GLU A 384 12.79 14.92 3.52
CA GLU A 384 12.39 14.83 4.95
C GLU A 384 11.62 13.54 5.23
N ALA A 385 10.72 13.18 4.33
CA ALA A 385 9.92 11.99 4.46
C ALA A 385 10.74 10.71 4.17
N ASP A 386 11.68 10.73 3.21
CA ASP A 386 12.64 9.64 2.99
C ASP A 386 13.54 9.43 4.22
N LEU A 387 14.02 10.50 4.85
CA LEU A 387 14.76 10.43 6.09
C LEU A 387 13.96 9.77 7.20
N HIS A 388 12.69 10.16 7.36
CA HIS A 388 11.77 9.55 8.33
C HIS A 388 11.58 8.05 8.08
N ASP A 389 11.62 7.64 6.83
CA ASP A 389 11.50 6.23 6.43
C ASP A 389 12.85 5.48 6.50
N GLY A 390 13.93 6.13 6.95
CA GLY A 390 15.26 5.54 7.08
C GLY A 390 16.02 5.38 5.76
N LYS A 391 15.48 5.95 4.67
CA LYS A 391 16.02 5.88 3.31
C LYS A 391 17.12 6.90 3.09
N LEU A 392 18.21 6.79 3.87
CA LEU A 392 19.31 7.76 3.88
C LEU A 392 20.00 7.85 2.51
N GLY A 393 20.12 6.73 1.78
CA GLY A 393 20.73 6.69 0.46
C GLY A 393 19.87 7.39 -0.60
N GLU A 394 18.57 7.08 -0.65
CA GLU A 394 17.61 7.75 -1.54
C GLU A 394 17.50 9.23 -1.21
N ALA A 395 17.45 9.60 0.07
CA ALA A 395 17.44 10.98 0.54
C ALA A 395 18.71 11.74 0.10
N ALA A 396 19.89 11.13 0.21
CA ALA A 396 21.16 11.74 -0.23
C ALA A 396 21.26 11.86 -1.75
N MET A 397 20.84 10.83 -2.49
CA MET A 397 20.81 10.85 -3.96
C MET A 397 19.85 11.91 -4.47
N LEU A 398 18.64 11.97 -3.90
CA LEU A 398 17.62 12.97 -4.24
C LEU A 398 18.11 14.39 -3.91
N ALA A 399 18.77 14.58 -2.75
CA ALA A 399 19.42 15.84 -2.41
C ALA A 399 20.50 16.25 -3.44
N GLY A 400 21.30 15.28 -3.91
CA GLY A 400 22.31 15.50 -4.94
C GLY A 400 21.72 15.87 -6.31
N GLU A 401 20.73 15.11 -6.79
CA GLU A 401 20.07 15.34 -8.08
C GLU A 401 19.37 16.71 -8.17
N PHE A 402 18.95 17.26 -7.03
CA PHE A 402 18.23 18.53 -6.93
C PHE A 402 19.09 19.66 -6.35
N GLY A 403 20.42 19.54 -6.40
CA GLY A 403 21.36 20.64 -6.16
C GLY A 403 21.46 21.10 -4.71
N MET A 404 21.35 20.18 -3.74
CA MET A 404 21.47 20.42 -2.29
C MET A 404 22.75 19.79 -1.72
N PRO A 405 23.94 20.35 -2.01
CA PRO A 405 25.22 19.69 -1.70
C PRO A 405 25.51 19.58 -0.19
N TYR A 406 25.10 20.56 0.62
CA TYR A 406 25.31 20.50 2.08
C TYR A 406 24.42 19.45 2.75
N GLU A 407 23.13 19.42 2.39
CA GLU A 407 22.20 18.41 2.89
C GLU A 407 22.62 17.01 2.45
N ALA A 408 23.03 16.85 1.18
CA ALA A 408 23.63 15.61 0.70
C ALA A 408 24.85 15.22 1.54
N GLU A 409 25.80 16.14 1.76
CA GLU A 409 27.01 15.88 2.56
C GLU A 409 26.69 15.51 4.03
N LYS A 410 25.73 16.19 4.66
CA LYS A 410 25.35 15.95 6.06
C LYS A 410 24.54 14.67 6.22
N ILE A 411 23.64 14.34 5.29
CA ILE A 411 22.97 13.03 5.25
C ILE A 411 24.03 11.94 5.06
N SER A 412 24.99 12.15 4.15
CA SER A 412 26.15 11.26 3.98
C SER A 412 27.07 11.21 5.21
N GLU A 413 27.20 12.26 6.02
CA GLU A 413 27.93 12.22 7.29
C GLU A 413 27.23 11.35 8.31
N ILE A 414 25.92 11.51 8.49
CA ILE A 414 25.11 10.67 9.38
C ILE A 414 25.17 9.22 8.92
N GLN A 415 25.01 8.99 7.61
CA GLN A 415 25.19 7.69 7.01
C GLN A 415 26.57 7.11 7.34
N ARG A 416 27.66 7.86 7.13
CA ARG A 416 29.03 7.44 7.51
C ARG A 416 29.18 7.17 9.01
N ALA A 417 28.55 7.95 9.87
CA ALA A 417 28.60 7.76 11.32
C ALA A 417 27.89 6.46 11.75
N LEU A 418 26.74 6.19 11.16
CA LEU A 418 26.00 4.93 11.34
C LEU A 418 26.74 3.75 10.69
N GLU A 419 27.44 3.95 9.57
CA GLU A 419 28.31 2.93 8.94
C GLU A 419 29.58 2.62 9.75
N ARG A 420 30.12 3.56 10.53
CA ARG A 420 31.21 3.26 11.50
C ARG A 420 30.74 2.37 12.63
N LEU A 421 29.44 2.43 12.92
CA LEU A 421 28.76 1.48 13.77
C LEU A 421 28.28 0.27 12.99
N ALA A 422 28.65 0.00 11.73
CA ALA A 422 28.37 -1.29 11.08
C ALA A 422 29.57 -2.21 11.30
#